data_AF-A0A645IKD2-F1
#
_entry.id   AF-A0A645IKD2-F1
#
_cell.length_a   1.000
_cell.length_b   1.000
_cell.length_c   1.000
_cell.angle_alpha   90.00
_cell.angle_beta   90.00
_cell.angle_gamma   90.00
#
_symmetry.space_group_name_H-M   'P 1'
#
loop_
_entity.id
_entity.type
_entity.pdbx_description
1 polymer ?
#
loop_
_entity_poly.entity_id
_entity_poly.type
_entity_poly.pdbx_seq_one_letter_code
_entity_poly.pdbx_strand_id
1 'polypeptide(L)'
;MKLDQTELIHTMYFIIYVMAYIYFFIPLLVILSPKLLYGLPHLETSHFSATQFGQESDESEEKAENRTKKQHFSTEYYNDLATKILNYIEVDKPYLNPDFQIKDICVHFLVPQHHVHYCLNEILHTDFHELKTEKRITHAKTIMKRVKNPVKPEDAGIESGFSTNTSFNIAFRKYTGMTSEQWLNAQENIKD
;
A
#
# COMPACT_ATOMS: atom_id res chain seq x y z
N MET A 1 -50.38 47.58 1.76
CA MET A 1 -49.27 46.84 2.39
C MET A 1 -47.99 47.30 1.71
N LYS A 2 -47.35 48.37 2.19
CA LYS A 2 -46.11 48.89 1.59
C LYS A 2 -45.00 47.96 2.06
N LEU A 3 -44.54 47.07 1.18
CA LEU A 3 -43.40 46.21 1.45
C LEU A 3 -42.18 47.13 1.61
N ASP A 4 -41.59 47.10 2.80
CA ASP A 4 -40.60 48.05 3.27
C ASP A 4 -39.33 47.95 2.43
N GLN A 5 -38.98 49.05 1.74
CA GLN A 5 -37.88 49.07 0.78
C GLN A 5 -36.51 48.88 1.47
N THR A 6 -36.42 49.24 2.76
CA THR A 6 -35.23 49.06 3.61
C THR A 6 -34.94 47.59 3.89
N GLU A 7 -35.95 46.79 4.21
CA GLU A 7 -35.84 45.34 4.42
C GLU A 7 -35.36 44.62 3.16
N LEU A 8 -35.84 45.06 1.98
CA LEU A 8 -35.39 44.55 0.69
C LEU A 8 -33.89 44.86 0.45
N ILE A 9 -33.45 46.05 0.82
CA ILE A 9 -32.06 46.47 0.67
C ILE A 9 -31.15 45.68 1.62
N HIS A 10 -31.55 45.48 2.89
CA HIS A 10 -30.77 44.70 3.86
C HIS A 10 -30.65 43.23 3.47
N THR A 11 -31.74 42.61 3.01
CA THR A 11 -31.72 41.23 2.52
C THR A 11 -30.84 41.09 1.28
N MET A 12 -30.88 42.05 0.37
CA MET A 12 -30.00 42.08 -0.80
C MET A 12 -28.52 42.17 -0.40
N TYR A 13 -28.15 43.08 0.52
CA TYR A 13 -26.78 43.17 1.02
C TYR A 13 -26.33 41.89 1.73
N PHE A 14 -27.19 41.29 2.54
CA PHE A 14 -26.89 40.02 3.22
C PHE A 14 -26.54 38.92 2.22
N ILE A 15 -27.32 38.77 1.14
CA ILE A 15 -27.04 37.78 0.09
C ILE A 15 -25.69 38.06 -0.57
N ILE A 16 -25.39 39.31 -0.90
CA ILE A 16 -24.10 39.69 -1.51
C ILE A 16 -22.93 39.35 -0.59
N TYR A 17 -23.04 39.60 0.71
CA TYR A 17 -22.01 39.25 1.69
C TYR A 17 -21.80 37.74 1.83
N VAL A 18 -22.88 36.95 1.85
CA VAL A 18 -22.80 35.49 1.89
C VAL A 18 -22.10 34.95 0.64
N MET A 19 -22.45 35.46 -0.55
CA MET A 19 -21.81 35.06 -1.80
C MET A 19 -20.32 35.41 -1.78
N ALA A 20 -19.96 36.64 -1.37
CA ALA A 20 -18.57 37.07 -1.25
C ALA A 20 -17.76 36.20 -0.28
N TYR A 21 -18.35 35.84 0.87
CA TYR A 21 -17.72 34.94 1.83
C TYR A 21 -17.48 33.55 1.23
N ILE A 22 -18.46 32.97 0.54
CA ILE A 22 -18.33 31.69 -0.15
C ILE A 22 -17.19 31.76 -1.19
N TYR A 23 -17.14 32.81 -2.01
CA TYR A 23 -16.07 32.99 -3.01
C TYR A 23 -14.68 33.17 -2.40
N PHE A 24 -14.57 33.77 -1.21
CA PHE A 24 -13.30 33.95 -0.52
C PHE A 24 -12.83 32.68 0.22
N PHE A 25 -13.76 31.98 0.88
CA PHE A 25 -13.43 30.82 1.71
C PHE A 25 -13.29 29.52 0.91
N ILE A 26 -13.99 29.34 -0.21
CA ILE A 26 -13.81 28.16 -1.07
C ILE A 26 -12.35 27.97 -1.52
N PRO A 27 -11.66 28.95 -2.14
CA PRO A 27 -10.28 28.77 -2.55
C PRO A 27 -9.33 28.61 -1.35
N LEU A 28 -9.62 29.27 -0.23
CA LEU A 28 -8.85 29.11 1.01
C LEU A 28 -8.96 27.69 1.58
N LEU A 29 -10.17 27.10 1.58
CA LEU A 29 -10.40 25.71 1.98
C LEU A 29 -9.70 24.72 1.04
N VAL A 30 -9.72 24.97 -0.28
CA VAL A 30 -9.02 24.16 -1.28
C VAL A 30 -7.50 24.22 -1.10
N ILE A 31 -6.94 25.38 -0.74
CA ILE A 31 -5.50 25.55 -0.46
C ILE A 31 -5.11 24.91 0.88
N LEU A 32 -5.95 25.00 1.91
CA LEU A 32 -5.70 24.41 3.23
C LEU A 32 -5.78 22.86 3.22
N SER A 33 -6.42 22.29 2.20
CA SER A 33 -6.58 20.85 2.02
C SER A 33 -5.78 20.34 0.81
N PRO A 34 -4.45 20.12 0.93
CA PRO A 34 -3.61 19.70 -0.20
C PRO A 34 -4.07 18.39 -0.85
N LYS A 35 -4.74 17.50 -0.10
CA LYS A 35 -5.32 16.25 -0.62
C LYS A 35 -6.42 16.43 -1.69
N LEU A 36 -7.07 17.59 -1.76
CA LEU A 36 -8.13 17.88 -2.75
C LEU A 36 -7.59 18.49 -4.05
N LEU A 37 -6.49 19.26 -3.97
CA LEU A 37 -5.85 19.89 -5.12
C LEU A 37 -4.91 18.92 -5.85
N TYR A 38 -4.15 18.13 -5.07
CA TYR A 38 -3.40 16.99 -5.59
C TYR A 38 -4.36 15.81 -5.72
N GLY A 39 -5.30 15.89 -6.69
CA GLY A 39 -5.95 14.69 -7.20
C GLY A 39 -4.86 13.65 -7.45
N LEU A 40 -4.89 12.58 -6.65
CA LEU A 40 -3.81 11.60 -6.45
C LEU A 40 -2.83 11.45 -7.64
N PRO A 41 -1.52 11.60 -7.40
CA PRO A 41 -0.52 10.92 -8.20
C PRO A 41 0.30 9.99 -7.32
N HIS A 42 -0.07 8.70 -7.32
CA HIS A 42 0.94 7.65 -7.47
C HIS A 42 0.34 6.49 -8.29
N LEU A 43 -0.02 6.80 -9.53
CA LEU A 43 0.03 5.83 -10.60
C LEU A 43 1.18 6.22 -11.51
N GLU A 44 2.40 5.83 -11.12
CA GLU A 44 3.40 5.47 -12.11
C GLU A 44 3.32 3.96 -12.31
N THR A 45 2.76 3.66 -13.48
CA THR A 45 2.64 2.40 -14.16
C THR A 45 3.98 1.69 -14.31
N SER A 46 4.04 0.40 -13.97
CA SER A 46 4.85 -0.55 -14.74
C SER A 46 4.13 -1.90 -14.85
N HIS A 47 3.55 -2.10 -16.04
CA HIS A 47 3.09 -3.32 -16.69
C HIS A 47 1.85 -4.06 -16.09
N PHE A 48 0.66 -3.88 -16.70
CA PHE A 48 0.11 -4.78 -17.76
C PHE A 48 -0.47 -6.07 -17.13
N SER A 49 -1.77 -6.39 -17.08
CA SER A 49 -2.93 -6.00 -17.88
C SER A 49 -4.22 -6.21 -17.10
N ALA A 50 -5.13 -5.23 -17.17
CA ALA A 50 -6.55 -5.39 -16.86
C ALA A 50 -7.36 -5.08 -18.12
N THR A 51 -7.09 -5.79 -19.23
CA THR A 51 -8.01 -5.90 -20.38
C THR A 51 -7.55 -7.02 -21.29
N GLN A 52 -8.10 -8.22 -21.05
CA GLN A 52 -8.34 -9.35 -21.97
C GLN A 52 -8.29 -10.65 -21.17
N PHE A 53 -9.43 -11.05 -20.62
CA PHE A 53 -10.03 -12.36 -20.86
C PHE A 53 -11.51 -12.23 -20.49
N GLY A 54 -12.32 -11.91 -21.49
CA GLY A 54 -13.71 -12.32 -21.53
C GLY A 54 -13.77 -13.72 -22.13
N GLN A 55 -14.53 -14.60 -21.49
CA GLN A 55 -15.49 -15.55 -22.08
C GLN A 55 -16.32 -16.06 -20.89
N GLU A 56 -17.47 -15.43 -20.68
CA GLU A 56 -18.78 -15.95 -21.10
C GLU A 56 -19.20 -17.21 -20.33
N SER A 57 -20.01 -16.99 -19.30
CA SER A 57 -21.29 -17.68 -19.21
C SER A 57 -22.33 -16.70 -18.69
N ASP A 58 -23.42 -16.68 -19.45
CA ASP A 58 -24.52 -15.72 -19.48
C ASP A 58 -25.53 -15.93 -18.35
N GLU A 59 -26.37 -14.91 -18.18
CA GLU A 59 -27.69 -14.92 -17.54
C GLU A 59 -27.78 -15.12 -16.02
N SER A 60 -27.89 -14.01 -15.28
CA SER A 60 -29.20 -13.43 -14.93
C SER A 60 -29.03 -12.25 -13.98
N GLU A 61 -29.52 -11.10 -14.43
CA GLU A 61 -29.85 -9.96 -13.58
C GLU A 61 -30.96 -10.37 -12.60
N GLU A 62 -30.60 -10.84 -11.40
CA GLU A 62 -31.50 -10.72 -10.25
C GLU A 62 -30.72 -10.69 -8.94
N LYS A 63 -31.14 -9.78 -8.06
CA LYS A 63 -30.63 -9.49 -6.70
C LYS A 63 -29.35 -8.68 -6.58
N ALA A 64 -29.54 -7.40 -6.92
CA ALA A 64 -29.06 -6.26 -6.13
C ALA A 64 -29.59 -6.23 -4.67
N GLU A 65 -29.56 -7.37 -3.95
CA GLU A 65 -30.03 -7.49 -2.56
C GLU A 65 -29.07 -8.36 -1.70
N ASN A 66 -27.77 -8.31 -1.98
CA ASN A 66 -26.74 -8.86 -1.08
C ASN A 66 -25.64 -7.85 -0.75
N ARG A 67 -25.94 -6.56 -0.89
CA ARG A 67 -25.16 -5.50 -0.27
C ARG A 67 -25.58 -5.44 1.20
N THR A 68 -24.66 -5.76 2.10
CA THR A 68 -24.77 -5.66 3.57
C THR A 68 -25.21 -6.91 4.32
N LYS A 69 -24.53 -8.05 4.10
CA LYS A 69 -24.13 -8.85 5.27
C LYS A 69 -22.77 -8.34 5.72
N LYS A 70 -22.77 -7.22 6.43
CA LYS A 70 -21.61 -6.75 7.20
C LYS A 70 -21.40 -7.80 8.29
N GLN A 71 -20.77 -8.93 7.95
CA GLN A 71 -20.29 -9.87 8.95
C GLN A 71 -19.35 -9.06 9.83
N HIS A 72 -19.81 -8.76 11.03
CA HIS A 72 -19.01 -8.10 12.04
C HIS A 72 -17.99 -9.14 12.52
N PHE A 73 -16.95 -9.35 11.73
CA PHE A 73 -15.81 -10.17 12.14
C PHE A 73 -15.28 -9.60 13.46
N SER A 74 -15.05 -10.49 14.42
CA SER A 74 -14.51 -10.07 15.71
C SER A 74 -13.09 -9.53 15.52
N THR A 75 -12.68 -8.62 16.39
CA THR A 75 -11.28 -8.18 16.47
C THR A 75 -10.33 -9.37 16.62
N GLU A 76 -10.76 -10.42 17.33
CA GLU A 76 -10.01 -11.67 17.49
C GLU A 76 -9.74 -12.39 16.15
N TYR A 77 -10.71 -12.44 15.24
CA TYR A 77 -10.52 -13.05 13.91
C TYR A 77 -9.38 -12.39 13.13
N TYR A 78 -9.35 -11.07 13.08
CA TYR A 78 -8.31 -10.36 12.32
C TYR A 78 -6.93 -10.46 13.00
N ASN A 79 -6.86 -10.52 14.33
CA ASN A 79 -5.60 -10.73 15.04
C ASN A 79 -5.03 -12.13 14.76
N ASP A 80 -5.88 -13.17 14.80
CA ASP A 80 -5.49 -14.54 14.45
C ASP A 80 -5.03 -14.63 12.98
N LEU A 81 -5.78 -14.01 12.06
CA LEU A 81 -5.41 -13.98 10.64
C LEU A 81 -4.09 -13.23 10.42
N ALA A 82 -3.87 -12.08 11.06
CA ALA A 82 -2.61 -11.34 10.96
C ALA A 82 -1.42 -12.17 11.47
N THR A 83 -1.61 -12.89 12.57
CA THR A 83 -0.59 -13.81 13.13
C THR A 83 -0.27 -14.94 12.16
N LYS A 84 -1.29 -15.53 11.54
CA LYS A 84 -1.12 -16.58 10.52
C LYS A 84 -0.40 -16.06 9.28
N ILE A 85 -0.75 -14.87 8.79
CA ILE A 85 -0.08 -14.24 7.64
C ILE A 85 1.40 -14.02 7.95
N LEU A 86 1.72 -13.48 9.13
CA LEU A 86 3.11 -13.24 9.51
C LEU A 86 3.90 -14.55 9.62
N ASN A 87 3.31 -15.57 10.25
CA ASN A 87 3.92 -16.89 10.37
C ASN A 87 4.20 -17.52 8.99
N TYR A 88 3.21 -17.49 8.08
CA TYR A 88 3.39 -17.94 6.70
C TYR A 88 4.54 -17.21 6.00
N ILE A 89 4.64 -15.90 6.19
CA ILE A 89 5.73 -15.11 5.61
C ILE A 89 7.10 -15.52 6.19
N GLU A 90 7.18 -15.82 7.49
CA GLU A 90 8.45 -16.14 8.16
C GLU A 90 8.93 -17.57 7.95
N VAL A 91 8.02 -18.53 7.99
CA VAL A 91 8.33 -19.97 7.91
C VAL A 91 8.46 -20.40 6.46
N ASP A 92 7.45 -20.13 5.63
CA ASP A 92 7.40 -20.61 4.25
C ASP A 92 8.20 -19.71 3.30
N LYS A 93 8.48 -18.46 3.73
CA LYS A 93 9.27 -17.47 2.99
C LYS A 93 8.83 -17.29 1.53
N PRO A 94 7.53 -17.12 1.26
CA PRO A 94 7.02 -16.93 -0.11
C PRO A 94 7.61 -15.68 -0.78
N TYR A 95 8.10 -14.71 0.00
CA TYR A 95 8.78 -13.52 -0.48
C TYR A 95 10.04 -13.81 -1.32
N LEU A 96 10.64 -14.99 -1.21
CA LEU A 96 11.77 -15.40 -2.05
C LEU A 96 11.38 -15.65 -3.51
N ASN A 97 10.10 -15.88 -3.78
CA ASN A 97 9.59 -15.90 -5.15
C ASN A 97 9.45 -14.45 -5.68
N PRO A 98 10.09 -14.10 -6.81
CA PRO A 98 9.92 -12.78 -7.43
C PRO A 98 8.47 -12.40 -7.69
N ASP A 99 7.65 -13.38 -8.08
CA ASP A 99 6.25 -13.20 -8.47
C ASP A 99 5.27 -13.17 -7.30
N PHE A 100 5.77 -13.22 -6.05
CA PHE A 100 4.92 -13.19 -4.86
C PHE A 100 4.11 -11.88 -4.75
N GLN A 101 2.80 -12.05 -4.71
CA GLN A 101 1.77 -11.02 -4.70
C GLN A 101 0.77 -11.23 -3.57
N ILE A 102 0.05 -10.18 -3.21
CA ILE A 102 -0.97 -10.22 -2.15
C ILE A 102 -2.09 -11.25 -2.43
N LYS A 103 -2.38 -11.51 -3.71
CA LYS A 103 -3.35 -12.53 -4.14
C LYS A 103 -2.95 -13.93 -3.68
N ASP A 104 -1.64 -14.21 -3.55
CA ASP A 104 -1.15 -15.51 -3.13
C ASP A 104 -1.47 -15.75 -1.65
N ILE A 105 -1.43 -14.69 -0.83
CA ILE A 105 -1.91 -14.72 0.56
C ILE A 105 -3.42 -15.00 0.61
N CYS A 106 -4.19 -14.34 -0.27
CA CYS A 106 -5.65 -14.52 -0.34
C CYS A 106 -6.02 -15.96 -0.69
N VAL A 107 -5.34 -16.54 -1.68
CA VAL A 107 -5.53 -17.93 -2.12
C VAL A 107 -5.08 -18.90 -1.03
N HIS A 108 -3.94 -18.67 -0.38
CA HIS A 108 -3.41 -19.54 0.66
C HIS A 108 -4.37 -19.66 1.87
N PHE A 109 -4.93 -18.54 2.32
CA PHE A 109 -5.85 -18.53 3.47
C PHE A 109 -7.33 -18.61 3.11
N LEU A 110 -7.67 -18.65 1.82
CA LEU A 110 -9.04 -18.62 1.31
C LEU A 110 -9.84 -17.43 1.85
N VAL A 111 -9.22 -16.25 1.91
CA VAL A 111 -9.82 -15.02 2.43
C VAL A 111 -9.90 -13.93 1.36
N PRO A 112 -10.90 -13.02 1.45
CA PRO A 112 -10.95 -11.85 0.59
C PRO A 112 -9.77 -10.90 0.77
N GLN A 113 -9.35 -10.23 -0.32
CA GLN A 113 -8.22 -9.29 -0.32
C GLN A 113 -8.36 -8.14 0.69
N HIS A 114 -9.57 -7.69 0.99
CA HIS A 114 -9.79 -6.63 1.97
C HIS A 114 -9.53 -7.08 3.42
N HIS A 115 -9.64 -8.38 3.73
CA HIS A 115 -9.23 -8.91 5.04
C HIS A 115 -7.71 -8.87 5.20
N VAL A 116 -6.98 -9.26 4.14
CA VAL A 116 -5.51 -9.20 4.13
C VAL A 116 -5.03 -7.77 4.26
N HIS A 117 -5.63 -6.82 3.54
CA HIS A 117 -5.30 -5.40 3.67
C HIS A 117 -5.57 -4.87 5.08
N TYR A 118 -6.71 -5.24 5.68
CA TYR A 118 -7.02 -4.85 7.05
C TYR A 118 -5.97 -5.39 8.03
N CYS A 119 -5.60 -6.67 7.92
CA CYS A 119 -4.56 -7.27 8.77
C CYS A 119 -3.20 -6.56 8.60
N LEU A 120 -2.79 -6.27 7.38
CA LEU A 120 -1.52 -5.59 7.10
C LEU A 120 -1.51 -4.16 7.65
N ASN A 121 -2.52 -3.36 7.31
CA ASN A 121 -2.52 -1.93 7.61
C ASN A 121 -2.93 -1.62 9.06
N GLU A 122 -3.99 -2.26 9.56
CA GLU A 122 -4.61 -1.91 10.84
C GLU A 122 -4.00 -2.66 12.01
N ILE A 123 -3.45 -3.86 11.79
CA ILE A 123 -2.89 -4.71 12.85
C ILE A 123 -1.36 -4.75 12.78
N LEU A 124 -0.79 -5.03 11.60
CA LEU A 124 0.65 -5.13 11.43
C LEU A 124 1.32 -3.78 11.14
N HIS A 125 0.53 -2.73 10.89
CA HIS A 125 0.99 -1.37 10.59
C HIS A 125 2.05 -1.29 9.49
N THR A 126 1.88 -2.09 8.44
CA THR A 126 2.77 -2.12 7.27
C THR A 126 1.98 -2.42 6.00
N ASP A 127 2.46 -1.96 4.85
CA ASP A 127 1.91 -2.42 3.57
C ASP A 127 2.62 -3.69 3.08
N PHE A 128 1.97 -4.41 2.15
CA PHE A 128 2.50 -5.67 1.60
C PHE A 128 3.88 -5.51 0.95
N HIS A 129 4.11 -4.40 0.23
CA HIS A 129 5.37 -4.17 -0.47
C HIS A 129 6.49 -3.87 0.52
N GLU A 130 6.22 -3.08 1.56
CA GLU A 130 7.15 -2.84 2.67
C GLU A 130 7.53 -4.13 3.39
N LEU A 131 6.54 -4.90 3.86
CA LEU A 131 6.77 -6.19 4.51
C LEU A 131 7.58 -7.14 3.64
N LYS A 132 7.21 -7.26 2.36
CA LYS A 132 7.95 -8.08 1.39
C LYS A 132 9.39 -7.59 1.26
N THR A 133 9.59 -6.30 1.04
CA THR A 133 10.92 -5.71 0.83
C THR A 133 11.81 -5.90 2.06
N GLU A 134 11.29 -5.64 3.26
CA GLU A 134 12.01 -5.83 4.51
C GLU A 134 12.49 -7.27 4.68
N LYS A 135 11.61 -8.26 4.48
CA LYS A 135 11.97 -9.67 4.59
C LYS A 135 13.03 -10.07 3.55
N ARG A 136 12.91 -9.58 2.30
CA ARG A 136 13.91 -9.81 1.24
C ARG A 136 15.28 -9.20 1.58
N ILE A 137 15.32 -7.95 2.06
CA ILE A 137 16.58 -7.29 2.46
C ILE A 137 17.21 -7.99 3.65
N THR A 138 16.41 -8.39 4.64
CA THR A 138 16.89 -9.13 5.81
C THR A 138 17.51 -10.46 5.40
N HIS A 139 16.85 -11.19 4.50
CA HIS A 139 17.36 -12.45 3.94
C HIS A 139 18.68 -12.24 3.17
N ALA A 140 18.75 -11.21 2.31
CA ALA A 140 19.97 -10.89 1.56
C ALA A 140 21.15 -10.63 2.49
N LYS A 141 20.94 -9.82 3.55
CA LYS A 141 21.96 -9.57 4.58
C LYS A 141 22.43 -10.86 5.26
N THR A 142 21.52 -11.80 5.54
CA THR A 142 21.87 -13.09 6.13
C THR A 142 22.73 -13.93 5.19
N ILE A 143 22.41 -13.99 3.90
CA ILE A 143 23.20 -14.73 2.91
C ILE A 143 24.59 -14.11 2.76
N MET A 144 24.66 -12.79 2.59
CA MET A 144 25.92 -12.05 2.43
C MET A 144 26.88 -12.22 3.62
N LYS A 145 26.34 -12.44 4.83
CA LYS A 145 27.15 -12.68 6.05
C LYS A 145 27.69 -14.11 6.18
N ARG A 146 27.32 -15.05 5.31
CA ARG A 146 27.76 -16.46 5.41
C ARG A 146 29.24 -16.58 5.09
N VAL A 147 30.05 -16.85 6.12
CA VAL A 147 31.51 -17.01 6.01
C VAL A 147 31.92 -18.20 5.14
N LYS A 148 31.12 -19.27 5.13
CA LYS A 148 31.46 -20.52 4.44
C LYS A 148 31.27 -20.45 2.91
N ASN A 149 30.47 -19.51 2.42
CA ASN A 149 30.23 -19.31 1.00
C ASN A 149 29.85 -17.83 0.77
N PRO A 150 30.84 -16.94 0.60
CA PRO A 150 30.56 -15.53 0.34
C PRO A 150 29.83 -15.40 -1.00
N VAL A 151 28.64 -14.79 -0.95
CA VAL A 151 27.80 -14.54 -2.12
C VAL A 151 27.92 -13.06 -2.46
N LYS A 152 28.04 -12.75 -3.75
CA LYS A 152 28.07 -11.35 -4.19
C LYS A 152 26.75 -10.66 -3.85
N PRO A 153 26.75 -9.34 -3.58
CA PRO A 153 25.52 -8.62 -3.27
C PRO A 153 24.42 -8.81 -4.33
N GLU A 154 24.78 -8.84 -5.61
CA GLU A 154 23.85 -9.06 -6.73
C GLU A 154 23.15 -10.42 -6.61
N ASP A 155 23.94 -11.48 -6.46
CA ASP A 155 23.46 -12.86 -6.35
C ASP A 155 22.58 -13.03 -5.11
N ALA A 156 22.97 -12.42 -3.98
CA ALA A 156 22.17 -12.41 -2.76
C ALA A 156 20.82 -11.67 -2.94
N GLY A 157 20.79 -10.62 -3.77
CA GLY A 157 19.56 -9.94 -4.15
C GLY A 157 18.62 -10.84 -4.95
N ILE A 158 19.14 -11.53 -5.97
CA ILE A 158 18.36 -12.48 -6.78
C ILE A 158 17.86 -13.66 -5.93
N GLU A 159 18.71 -14.27 -5.11
CA GLU A 159 18.33 -15.34 -4.17
C GLU A 159 17.29 -14.89 -3.13
N SER A 160 17.23 -13.58 -2.86
CA SER A 160 16.23 -13.00 -1.97
C SER A 160 14.94 -12.59 -2.69
N GLY A 161 14.76 -12.98 -3.95
CA GLY A 161 13.51 -12.78 -4.69
C GLY A 161 13.37 -11.42 -5.38
N PHE A 162 14.44 -10.64 -5.50
CA PHE A 162 14.42 -9.46 -6.38
C PHE A 162 14.54 -9.88 -7.85
N SER A 163 13.72 -9.30 -8.73
CA SER A 163 13.75 -9.62 -10.16
C SER A 163 14.99 -9.05 -10.87
N THR A 164 15.56 -7.96 -10.36
CA THR A 164 16.74 -7.30 -10.94
C THR A 164 17.66 -6.71 -9.86
N ASN A 165 18.96 -6.63 -10.17
CA ASN A 165 19.96 -5.98 -9.30
C ASN A 165 19.65 -4.50 -9.05
N THR A 166 19.10 -3.79 -10.04
CA THR A 166 18.69 -2.39 -9.87
C THR A 166 17.61 -2.25 -8.80
N SER A 167 16.56 -3.09 -8.86
CA SER A 167 15.48 -3.08 -7.87
C SER A 167 15.99 -3.41 -6.45
N PHE A 168 16.89 -4.39 -6.36
CA PHE A 168 17.57 -4.76 -5.11
C PHE A 168 18.36 -3.58 -4.54
N ASN A 169 19.25 -2.96 -5.32
CA ASN A 169 20.13 -1.90 -4.83
C ASN A 169 19.34 -0.65 -4.40
N ILE A 170 18.27 -0.29 -5.11
CA ILE A 170 17.37 0.82 -4.71
C ILE A 170 16.72 0.51 -3.35
N ALA A 171 16.13 -0.69 -3.22
CA ALA A 171 15.48 -1.12 -1.98
C ALA A 171 16.47 -1.21 -0.81
N PHE A 172 17.66 -1.78 -1.05
CA PHE A 172 18.71 -1.94 -0.05
C PHE A 172 19.18 -0.59 0.47
N ARG A 173 19.43 0.37 -0.43
CA ARG A 173 19.83 1.72 -0.03
C ARG A 173 18.71 2.45 0.71
N LYS A 174 17.46 2.31 0.28
CA LYS A 174 16.31 2.89 0.99
C LYS A 174 16.22 2.36 2.43
N TYR A 175 16.44 1.05 2.61
CA TYR A 175 16.27 0.39 3.90
C TYR A 175 17.50 0.50 4.82
N THR A 176 18.71 0.66 4.28
CA THR A 176 19.96 0.66 5.06
C THR A 176 20.73 1.98 5.06
N GLY A 177 20.39 2.91 4.17
CA GLY A 177 21.12 4.17 3.98
C GLY A 177 22.39 4.06 3.12
N MET A 178 22.80 2.85 2.71
CA MET A 178 24.05 2.62 1.95
C MET A 178 23.86 1.57 0.85
N THR A 179 24.81 1.46 -0.08
CA THR A 179 24.75 0.40 -1.10
C THR A 179 25.04 -0.97 -0.48
N SER A 180 24.61 -2.02 -1.15
CA SER A 180 24.82 -3.40 -0.72
C SER A 180 26.32 -3.76 -0.63
N GLU A 181 27.13 -3.29 -1.59
CA GLU A 181 28.60 -3.39 -1.55
C GLU A 181 29.22 -2.64 -0.36
N GLN A 182 28.82 -1.37 -0.12
CA GLN A 182 29.31 -0.58 1.01
C GLN A 182 28.97 -1.25 2.34
N TRP A 183 27.75 -1.78 2.44
CA TRP A 183 27.32 -2.51 3.63
C TRP A 183 28.17 -3.75 3.85
N LEU A 184 28.46 -4.54 2.80
CA LEU A 184 29.28 -5.75 2.91
C LEU A 184 30.69 -5.42 3.41
N ASN A 185 31.36 -4.46 2.77
CA ASN A 185 32.72 -4.04 3.15
C ASN A 185 32.77 -3.53 4.60
N ALA A 186 31.74 -2.79 5.04
CA ALA A 186 31.63 -2.33 6.43
C ALA A 186 31.46 -3.49 7.43
N GLN A 187 30.86 -4.62 7.03
CA GLN A 187 30.75 -5.80 7.90
C GLN A 187 32.05 -6.62 7.97
N GLU A 188 32.90 -6.57 6.95
CA GLU A 188 34.22 -7.23 6.96
C GLU A 188 35.18 -6.53 7.93
N ASN A 189 35.27 -5.20 7.87
CA ASN A 189 36.15 -4.40 8.73
C ASN A 189 35.81 -4.44 10.24
N ILE A 190 34.64 -4.98 10.64
CA ILE A 190 34.25 -5.13 12.06
C ILE A 190 34.75 -6.48 12.62
N LYS A 191 35.13 -7.44 11.76
CA LYS A 191 35.58 -8.77 12.19
C LYS A 191 37.10 -8.86 12.36
N ASP A 192 37.85 -7.87 11.88
CA ASP A 192 39.29 -7.69 12.10
C ASP A 192 39.56 -6.86 13.36
#